data_AF-A0A356BV32-F1
#
_entry.id   AF-A0A356BV32-F1
#
_cell.length_a   1.000
_cell.length_b   1.000
_cell.length_c   1.000
_cell.angle_alpha   90.00
_cell.angle_beta   90.00
_cell.angle_gamma   90.00
#
_symmetry.space_group_name_H-M   'P 1'
#
loop_
_entity.id
_entity.type
_entity.pdbx_description
1 polymer ?
#
loop_
_entity_poly.entity_id
_entity_poly.type
_entity_poly.pdbx_seq_one_letter_code
_entity_poly.pdbx_strand_id
1 'polypeptide(L)' 'MSKLNKFIREVRSEMRKVSWPNRKELITYTIVVIITVVIVALFTSVVDVIITWVLNLLARLGG' A
#
# COMPACT_ATOMS: atom_id res chain seq x y z
N MET A 1 6.88 -21.12 -40.43
CA MET A 1 6.14 -20.94 -39.16
C MET A 1 6.97 -20.10 -38.18
N SER A 2 6.34 -19.07 -37.62
CA SER A 2 6.93 -17.83 -37.09
C SER A 2 7.68 -17.98 -35.75
N LYS A 3 8.85 -17.32 -35.64
CA LYS A 3 9.65 -17.19 -34.40
C LYS A 3 8.83 -16.70 -33.20
N LEU A 4 7.77 -15.93 -33.46
CA LEU A 4 6.82 -15.41 -32.47
C LEU A 4 6.09 -16.52 -31.69
N ASN A 5 5.71 -17.62 -32.33
CA ASN A 5 5.04 -18.74 -31.63
C ASN A 5 5.98 -19.46 -30.66
N LYS A 6 7.28 -19.55 -30.98
CA LYS A 6 8.29 -20.11 -30.06
C LYS A 6 8.50 -19.19 -28.86
N PHE A 7 8.64 -17.88 -29.10
CA PHE A 7 8.82 -16.89 -28.05
C PHE A 7 7.65 -16.86 -27.04
N ILE A 8 6.40 -16.84 -27.51
CA ILE A 8 5.21 -16.88 -26.64
C ILE A 8 5.16 -18.18 -25.81
N ARG A 9 5.59 -19.30 -26.40
CA ARG A 9 5.63 -20.60 -25.72
C ARG A 9 6.71 -20.64 -24.64
N GLU A 10 7.88 -20.05 -24.89
CA GLU A 10 8.97 -19.91 -23.92
C GLU A 10 8.56 -18.97 -22.77
N VAL A 11 7.97 -17.80 -23.06
CA VAL A 11 7.45 -16.88 -22.05
C VAL A 11 6.39 -17.55 -21.17
N ARG A 12 5.46 -18.31 -21.76
CA ARG A 12 4.46 -19.08 -20.98
C ARG A 12 5.09 -20.14 -20.09
N SER A 13 6.22 -20.73 -20.51
CA SER A 13 6.97 -21.71 -19.73
C SER A 13 7.67 -21.05 -18.53
N GLU A 14 8.29 -19.89 -18.72
CA GLU A 14 8.91 -19.13 -17.62
C GLU A 14 7.88 -18.56 -16.65
N MET A 15 6.74 -18.08 -17.15
CA MET A 15 5.63 -17.62 -16.31
C MET A 15 5.02 -18.72 -15.44
N ARG A 16 5.19 -20.00 -15.79
CA ARG A 16 4.80 -21.12 -14.93
C ARG A 16 5.80 -21.40 -13.80
N LYS A 17 7.05 -20.93 -13.93
CA LYS A 17 8.04 -21.00 -12.85
C LYS A 17 7.86 -19.86 -11.83
N VAL A 18 7.07 -18.84 -12.17
CA VAL A 18 6.64 -17.82 -11.20
C VAL A 18 5.72 -18.50 -10.21
N SER A 19 6.24 -18.73 -9.01
CA SER A 19 5.48 -19.19 -7.86
C SER A 19 4.52 -18.09 -7.44
N TRP A 20 3.34 -18.07 -8.05
CA TRP A 20 2.29 -17.14 -7.64
C TRP A 20 1.87 -17.47 -6.21
N PRO A 21 1.84 -16.48 -5.31
CA PRO A 21 1.49 -16.69 -3.91
C PRO A 21 0.06 -17.21 -3.78
N ASN A 22 -0.17 -18.00 -2.73
CA ASN A 22 -1.48 -18.56 -2.45
C ASN A 22 -2.47 -17.44 -2.09
N ARG A 23 -3.71 -17.52 -2.59
CA ARG A 23 -4.78 -16.53 -2.30
C ARG A 23 -4.94 -16.22 -0.81
N LYS A 24 -4.73 -17.23 0.05
CA LYS A 24 -4.78 -17.06 1.52
C LYS A 24 -3.67 -16.16 2.06
N GLU A 25 -2.47 -16.26 1.49
CA GLU A 25 -1.31 -15.49 1.92
C GLU A 25 -1.46 -14.02 1.52
N LEU A 26 -1.94 -13.79 0.28
CA LEU A 26 -2.28 -12.45 -0.24
C LEU A 26 -3.29 -11.73 0.65
N ILE A 27 -4.36 -12.41 1.06
CA ILE A 27 -5.38 -11.84 1.95
C ILE A 27 -4.75 -11.48 3.31
N THR A 28 -3.92 -12.36 3.86
CA THR A 28 -3.25 -12.12 5.15
C THR A 28 -2.38 -10.87 5.09
N TYR A 29 -1.54 -10.73 4.05
CA TYR A 29 -0.71 -9.54 3.87
C TYR A 29 -1.54 -8.27 3.64
N THR A 30 -2.64 -8.36 2.91
CA THR A 30 -3.52 -7.21 2.67
C THR A 30 -4.16 -6.74 3.98
N ILE A 31 -4.60 -7.66 4.84
CA ILE A 31 -5.16 -7.33 6.16
C ILE A 31 -4.12 -6.64 7.04
N VAL A 32 -2.89 -7.14 7.07
CA VAL A 32 -1.80 -6.50 7.83
C VAL A 32 -1.57 -5.07 7.35
N VAL A 33 -1.50 -4.85 6.04
CA VAL A 33 -1.34 -3.51 5.46
C VAL A 33 -2.51 -2.58 5.80
N ILE A 34 -3.75 -3.07 5.76
CA ILE A 34 -4.92 -2.27 6.16
C ILE A 34 -4.80 -1.84 7.61
N ILE A 35 -4.43 -2.75 8.52
CA ILE A 35 -4.27 -2.45 9.94
C ILE A 35 -3.19 -1.38 10.14
N THR A 36 -2.02 -1.52 9.50
CA THR A 36 -0.93 -0.54 9.65
C THR A 36 -1.32 0.84 9.12
N VAL A 37 -2.01 0.90 7.97
CA VAL A 37 -2.51 2.16 7.41
C VAL A 37 -3.52 2.83 8.35
N VAL A 38 -4.44 2.06 8.94
CA VAL A 38 -5.41 2.60 9.90
C VAL A 38 -4.72 3.19 11.14
N ILE A 39 -3.71 2.50 11.68
CA ILE A 39 -2.94 2.99 12.83
C ILE A 39 -2.24 4.31 12.49
N VAL A 40 -1.56 4.36 11.34
CA VAL A 40 -0.87 5.57 10.88
C VAL A 40 -1.85 6.71 10.65
N ALA A 41 -2.99 6.44 10.00
CA ALA A 41 -4.02 7.44 9.75
C ALA A 41 -4.59 8.03 11.05
N LEU A 42 -4.85 7.20 12.06
CA LEU A 42 -5.30 7.66 13.37
C LEU A 42 -4.24 8.53 14.06
N PHE A 43 -2.97 8.10 14.03
CA PHE A 43 -1.87 8.89 14.60
C PHE A 43 -1.75 10.25 13.93
N THR A 44 -1.71 10.29 12.59
CA THR A 44 -1.64 11.54 11.83
C THR A 44 -2.85 12.44 12.13
N SER A 45 -4.06 11.87 12.18
CA SER A 45 -5.27 12.64 12.52
C SER A 45 -5.19 13.31 13.88
N VAL A 46 -4.67 12.61 14.91
CA VAL A 46 -4.49 13.20 16.24
C VAL A 46 -3.47 14.34 16.20
N VAL A 47 -2.35 14.13 15.51
CA VAL A 47 -1.29 15.13 15.36
C VAL A 47 -1.83 16.38 14.65
N ASP A 48 -2.59 16.22 13.56
CA ASP A 48 -3.18 17.33 12.81
C ASP A 48 -4.12 18.18 13.67
N VAL A 49 -4.94 17.54 14.52
CA VAL A 49 -5.83 18.24 15.46
C VAL A 49 -5.03 19.04 16.48
N ILE A 50 -3.97 18.46 17.05
CA ILE A 50 -3.09 19.15 18.01
C ILE A 50 -2.43 20.36 17.36
N ILE A 51 -1.85 20.18 16.17
CA ILE A 51 -1.20 21.27 15.42
C ILE A 51 -2.21 22.38 15.14
N THR A 52 -3.41 22.04 14.65
CA THR A 52 -4.46 23.03 14.36
C THR A 52 -4.88 23.79 15.62
N TRP A 53 -5.00 23.11 16.75
CA TRP A 53 -5.30 23.74 18.04
C TRP A 53 -4.22 24.73 18.46
N VAL A 54 -2.94 24.35 18.37
CA VAL A 54 -1.80 25.22 18.70
C VAL A 54 -1.72 26.42 17.77
N LEU A 55 -1.87 26.22 16.47
CA LEU A 55 -1.85 27.30 15.48
C LEU A 55 -2.97 28.31 15.72
N ASN A 56 -4.18 27.83 16.01
CA ASN A 56 -5.31 28.69 16.35
C ASN A 56 -5.08 29.49 17.65
N LEU A 57 -4.41 28.89 18.64
CA LEU A 57 -4.07 29.59 19.88
C LEU A 57 -3.05 30.71 19.61
N LEU A 58 -2.00 30.43 18.84
CA LEU A 58 -0.99 31.42 18.47
C LEU A 58 -1.57 32.56 17.62
N ALA A 59 -2.45 32.23 16.65
CA ALA A 59 -3.11 33.22 15.81
C ALA A 59 -4.01 34.17 16.63
N ARG A 60 -4.60 33.69 17.73
CA ARG A 60 -5.38 34.53 18.67
C ARG A 60 -4.53 35.41 19.58
N LEU A 61 -3.25 35.06 19.78
CA LEU A 61 -2.31 35.80 20.63
C LEU A 61 -1.50 36.84 19.85
N GLY A 62 -1.27 36.62 18.55
CA GLY A 62 -0.54 37.53 17.66
C GLY A 62 -1.41 38.49 16.86
N GLY A 63 -2.73 38.42 17.00
CA GLY A 63 -3.70 39.38 16.46
C GLY A 63 -4.11 40.42 17.50
#